data_AF-A0A497NU87-F1
#
_entry.id   AF-A0A497NU87-F1
#
_cell.length_a   1.000
_cell.length_b   1.000
_cell.length_c   1.000
_cell.angle_alpha   90.00
_cell.angle_beta   90.00
_cell.angle_gamma   90.00
#
_symmetry.space_group_name_H-M   'P 1'
#
loop_
_entity.id
_entity.type
_entity.pdbx_description
1 polymer ?
#
loop_
_entity_poly.entity_id
_entity_poly.type
_entity_poly.pdbx_seq_one_letter_code
_entity_poly.pdbx_strand_id
1 'polypeptide(L)'
;MEEFNPEKFVEEKIEELKRSIGTEKALVAVSGGVDSTTCAVLTHKAVGENLACVILDDAFMREGEPERVAEILSKPPFNISVKIVNVRERFLQNMKGLRDAEEKRKVFRETFYKVLGETAKMEGCKILVQGTIKADIVETVGGIKTQHNVLKQMGINPMEHYGFKIVEPLVGLYKSQVRMVARNLGLPAEISERQPFPGPGLSVRVVGEIRPEKLETLKKATTIVENELAKHKPSQYFAVIVDNEEEETVRSKTMHIQETVARAFNAPARNVSVKIFKDKATGMKGGARHYGEIVGVKVQTADGKIHQTAVQNMVALQTRIITENPAITRVFYAVKDLPEKKLYIIGIRAVQTEDFLAAKVSDIPWSTLERIAEGITEKCPNVSTVYYDVTPKPPATIEME
;
A
#
# COMPACT_ATOMS: atom_id res chain seq x y z
N MET A 1 5.12 33.48 -0.50
CA MET A 1 4.24 32.58 -1.27
C MET A 1 2.84 32.82 -0.75
N GLU A 2 1.88 33.14 -1.62
CA GLU A 2 0.48 33.20 -1.21
C GLU A 2 0.06 31.85 -0.64
N GLU A 3 -0.66 31.90 0.47
CA GLU A 3 -1.23 30.71 1.12
C GLU A 3 -2.30 30.10 0.21
N PHE A 4 -2.27 28.77 0.03
CA PHE A 4 -3.21 28.08 -0.86
C PHE A 4 -4.64 28.19 -0.32
N ASN A 5 -5.54 28.83 -1.08
CA ASN A 5 -6.95 28.94 -0.74
C ASN A 5 -7.77 27.80 -1.41
N PRO A 6 -8.25 26.81 -0.65
CA PRO A 6 -8.98 25.68 -1.21
C PRO A 6 -10.36 26.04 -1.76
N GLU A 7 -11.05 27.03 -1.18
CA GLU A 7 -12.39 27.47 -1.61
C GLU A 7 -12.32 28.11 -2.99
N LYS A 8 -11.41 29.07 -3.16
CA LYS A 8 -11.16 29.71 -4.46
C LYS A 8 -10.75 28.69 -5.53
N PHE A 9 -9.89 27.73 -5.16
CA PHE A 9 -9.51 26.64 -6.07
C PHE A 9 -10.71 25.81 -6.52
N VAL A 10 -11.61 25.45 -5.60
CA VAL A 10 -12.82 24.67 -5.89
C VAL A 10 -13.74 25.43 -6.85
N GLU A 11 -14.01 26.71 -6.60
CA GLU A 11 -14.83 27.55 -7.48
C GLU A 11 -14.25 27.64 -8.89
N GLU A 12 -12.97 27.97 -9.02
CA GLU A 12 -12.28 28.08 -10.31
C GLU A 12 -12.24 26.73 -11.06
N LYS A 13 -12.08 25.61 -10.34
CA LYS A 13 -12.08 24.29 -10.96
C LYS A 13 -13.45 23.83 -11.41
N ILE A 14 -14.51 24.15 -10.67
CA ILE A 14 -15.87 23.83 -11.09
C ILE A 14 -16.18 24.48 -12.45
N GLU A 15 -15.81 25.75 -12.64
CA GLU A 15 -16.03 26.44 -13.92
C GLU A 15 -15.16 25.91 -15.06
N GLU A 16 -13.92 25.48 -14.78
CA GLU A 16 -13.09 24.78 -15.78
C GLU A 16 -13.67 23.40 -16.15
N LEU A 17 -14.19 22.65 -15.19
CA LEU A 17 -14.78 21.34 -15.42
C LEU A 17 -16.05 21.43 -16.25
N LYS A 18 -16.92 22.41 -15.95
CA LYS A 18 -18.10 22.69 -16.78
C LYS A 18 -17.73 22.98 -18.24
N ARG A 19 -16.68 23.77 -18.48
CA ARG A 19 -16.22 24.08 -19.85
C ARG A 19 -15.55 22.90 -20.55
N SER A 20 -14.73 22.13 -19.84
CA SER A 20 -13.92 21.05 -20.41
C SER A 20 -14.70 19.75 -20.68
N ILE A 21 -15.72 19.48 -19.85
CA ILE A 21 -16.63 18.33 -19.97
C ILE A 21 -17.86 18.70 -20.80
N GLY A 22 -18.42 19.90 -20.61
CA GLY A 22 -19.61 20.35 -21.32
C GLY A 22 -20.82 19.48 -21.02
N THR A 23 -21.46 18.97 -22.07
CA THR A 23 -22.63 18.07 -22.01
C THR A 23 -22.27 16.60 -22.20
N GLU A 24 -20.99 16.27 -22.35
CA GLU A 24 -20.53 14.90 -22.52
C GLU A 24 -20.59 14.13 -21.19
N LYS A 25 -20.83 12.82 -21.26
CA LYS A 25 -20.74 11.94 -20.09
C LYS A 25 -19.28 11.67 -19.74
N ALA A 26 -18.97 11.84 -18.46
CA ALA A 26 -17.67 11.58 -17.88
C ALA A 26 -17.72 10.37 -16.94
N LEU A 27 -16.61 9.67 -16.80
CA LEU A 27 -16.44 8.57 -15.85
C LEU A 27 -15.28 8.87 -14.91
N VAL A 28 -15.42 8.55 -13.62
CA VAL A 28 -14.34 8.55 -12.64
C VAL A 28 -14.27 7.22 -11.93
N ALA A 29 -13.07 6.64 -11.85
CA ALA A 29 -12.79 5.49 -11.01
C ALA A 29 -12.46 5.96 -9.59
N VAL A 30 -13.32 5.63 -8.63
CA VAL A 30 -13.15 5.97 -7.21
C VAL A 30 -12.40 4.82 -6.53
N SER A 31 -11.16 5.05 -6.13
CA SER A 31 -10.35 4.05 -5.42
C SER A 31 -10.49 4.10 -3.90
N GLY A 32 -11.29 5.04 -3.38
CA GLY A 32 -11.37 5.36 -1.95
C GLY A 32 -10.19 6.19 -1.44
N GLY A 33 -9.13 6.36 -2.23
CA GLY A 33 -8.04 7.29 -1.92
C GLY A 33 -8.54 8.74 -1.86
N VAL A 34 -7.82 9.60 -1.14
CA VAL A 34 -8.20 11.01 -1.03
C VAL A 34 -8.25 11.70 -2.39
N ASP A 35 -7.35 11.39 -3.31
CA ASP A 35 -7.28 12.09 -4.61
C ASP A 35 -8.45 11.71 -5.51
N SER A 36 -8.72 10.41 -5.70
CA SER A 36 -9.82 9.93 -6.53
C SER A 36 -11.19 10.33 -5.97
N THR A 37 -11.35 10.28 -4.65
CA THR A 37 -12.61 10.66 -3.98
C THR A 37 -12.85 12.18 -4.05
N THR A 38 -11.81 12.99 -3.80
CA THR A 38 -11.87 14.45 -3.95
C THR A 38 -12.19 14.84 -5.39
N CYS A 39 -11.54 14.16 -6.35
CA CYS A 39 -11.78 14.37 -7.77
C CYS A 39 -13.23 14.03 -8.17
N ALA A 40 -13.79 12.94 -7.64
CA ALA A 40 -15.17 12.55 -7.88
C ALA A 40 -16.16 13.59 -7.33
N VAL A 41 -15.99 14.02 -6.08
CA VAL A 41 -16.87 15.03 -5.46
C VAL A 41 -16.78 16.39 -6.17
N LEU A 42 -15.56 16.84 -6.48
CA LEU A 42 -15.33 18.10 -7.18
C LEU A 42 -15.98 18.08 -8.57
N THR A 43 -15.81 16.98 -9.31
CA THR A 43 -16.37 16.84 -10.65
C THR A 43 -17.89 16.68 -10.61
N HIS A 44 -18.45 15.95 -9.65
CA HIS A 44 -19.89 15.84 -9.51
C HIS A 44 -20.54 17.19 -9.19
N LYS A 45 -19.91 18.04 -8.35
CA LYS A 45 -20.36 19.42 -8.14
C LYS A 45 -20.39 20.26 -9.42
N ALA A 46 -19.53 19.94 -10.40
CA ALA A 46 -19.45 20.66 -11.66
C ALA A 46 -20.48 20.19 -12.70
N VAL A 47 -20.70 18.88 -12.84
CA VAL A 47 -21.48 18.31 -13.94
C VAL A 47 -22.65 17.40 -13.51
N GLY A 48 -22.86 17.20 -12.21
CA GLY A 48 -23.95 16.42 -11.63
C GLY A 48 -24.01 14.99 -12.17
N GLU A 49 -25.21 14.59 -12.63
CA GLU A 49 -25.52 13.26 -13.16
C GLU A 49 -24.79 12.90 -14.47
N ASN A 50 -24.10 13.86 -15.11
CA ASN A 50 -23.24 13.56 -16.25
C ASN A 50 -21.92 12.89 -15.83
N LEU A 51 -21.64 12.76 -14.52
CA LEU A 51 -20.51 12.00 -13.99
C LEU A 51 -20.95 10.61 -13.50
N ALA A 52 -20.47 9.57 -14.18
CA ALA A 52 -20.55 8.20 -13.69
C ALA A 52 -19.39 7.93 -12.71
N CYS A 53 -19.72 7.66 -11.44
CA CYS A 53 -18.75 7.24 -10.44
C CYS A 53 -18.76 5.71 -10.33
N VAL A 54 -17.60 5.08 -10.57
CA VAL A 54 -17.46 3.63 -10.48
C VAL A 54 -16.36 3.23 -9.51
N ILE A 55 -16.57 2.17 -8.75
CA ILE A 55 -15.51 1.46 -8.01
C ILE A 55 -15.29 0.15 -8.73
N LEU A 56 -14.06 -0.11 -9.18
CA LEU A 56 -13.69 -1.41 -9.75
C LEU A 56 -13.21 -2.29 -8.58
N ASP A 57 -14.04 -3.23 -8.12
CA ASP A 57 -13.59 -4.21 -7.11
C ASP A 57 -12.66 -5.21 -7.79
N ASP A 58 -11.36 -4.91 -7.72
CA ASP A 58 -10.24 -5.65 -8.30
C ASP A 58 -9.70 -6.78 -7.39
N ALA A 59 -10.40 -7.08 -6.30
CA ALA A 59 -10.02 -8.00 -5.22
C ALA A 59 -8.91 -7.51 -4.28
N PHE A 60 -8.13 -6.48 -4.63
CA PHE A 60 -6.95 -6.05 -3.87
C PHE A 60 -7.17 -4.83 -2.98
N MET A 61 -8.39 -4.30 -2.91
CA MET A 61 -8.77 -3.29 -1.92
C MET A 61 -8.82 -3.86 -0.49
N ARG A 62 -8.95 -2.99 0.52
CA ARG A 62 -9.18 -3.44 1.91
C ARG A 62 -10.54 -4.13 2.05
N GLU A 63 -10.72 -4.86 3.14
CA GLU A 63 -11.99 -5.52 3.45
C GLU A 63 -13.13 -4.49 3.62
N GLY A 64 -14.22 -4.65 2.86
CA GLY A 64 -15.39 -3.77 2.89
C GLY A 64 -15.15 -2.34 2.37
N GLU A 65 -13.99 -2.06 1.75
CA GLU A 65 -13.65 -0.71 1.29
C GLU A 65 -14.52 -0.22 0.13
N PRO A 66 -14.82 -1.03 -0.92
CA PRO A 66 -15.73 -0.60 -1.99
C PRO A 66 -17.09 -0.13 -1.44
N GLU A 67 -17.70 -0.93 -0.57
CA GLU A 67 -19.02 -0.66 0.00
C GLU A 67 -18.99 0.57 0.89
N ARG A 68 -17.98 0.69 1.76
CA ARG A 68 -17.83 1.85 2.65
C ARG A 68 -17.65 3.15 1.89
N VAL A 69 -16.84 3.16 0.83
CA VAL A 69 -16.61 4.36 0.01
C VAL A 69 -17.88 4.74 -0.77
N ALA A 70 -18.58 3.77 -1.34
CA ALA A 70 -19.86 4.01 -2.00
C ALA A 70 -20.92 4.54 -1.01
N GLU A 71 -20.95 4.03 0.22
CA GLU A 71 -21.86 4.49 1.28
C GLU A 71 -21.57 5.95 1.68
N ILE A 72 -20.30 6.31 1.87
CA ILE A 72 -19.91 7.69 2.20
C ILE A 72 -20.37 8.67 1.12
N LEU A 73 -20.17 8.33 -0.16
CA LEU A 73 -20.49 9.20 -1.28
C LEU A 73 -22.00 9.26 -1.59
N SER A 74 -22.75 8.20 -1.32
CA SER A 74 -24.20 8.17 -1.57
C SER A 74 -25.03 8.89 -0.52
N LYS A 75 -24.48 9.13 0.68
CA LYS A 75 -25.16 9.85 1.76
C LYS A 75 -25.05 11.38 1.63
N PRO A 76 -25.96 12.15 2.27
CA PRO A 76 -25.80 13.59 2.41
C PRO A 76 -24.46 13.94 3.07
N PRO A 77 -23.78 15.03 2.64
CA PRO A 77 -24.25 16.03 1.68
C PRO A 77 -23.97 15.71 0.20
N PHE A 78 -23.33 14.57 -0.11
CA PHE A 78 -22.82 14.29 -1.46
C PHE A 78 -23.89 13.77 -2.40
N ASN A 79 -24.71 12.81 -1.96
CA ASN A 79 -25.78 12.18 -2.76
C ASN A 79 -25.30 11.67 -4.14
N ILE A 80 -24.06 11.18 -4.21
CA ILE A 80 -23.44 10.67 -5.44
C ILE A 80 -23.72 9.18 -5.56
N SER A 81 -24.37 8.76 -6.65
CA SER A 81 -24.52 7.34 -6.96
C SER A 81 -23.17 6.75 -7.38
N VAL A 82 -22.74 5.68 -6.71
CA VAL A 82 -21.48 5.00 -6.99
C VAL A 82 -21.77 3.54 -7.33
N LYS A 83 -21.39 3.12 -8.54
CA LYS A 83 -21.56 1.75 -9.01
C LYS A 83 -20.32 0.92 -8.69
N ILE A 84 -20.49 -0.16 -7.92
CA ILE A 84 -19.44 -1.14 -7.69
C ILE A 84 -19.47 -2.17 -8.83
N VAL A 85 -18.39 -2.22 -9.61
CA VAL A 85 -18.22 -3.17 -10.72
C VAL A 85 -17.30 -4.29 -10.24
N ASN A 86 -17.87 -5.48 -10.03
CA ASN A 86 -17.11 -6.64 -9.59
C ASN A 86 -16.27 -7.20 -10.74
N VAL A 87 -14.94 -7.08 -10.62
CA VAL A 87 -13.97 -7.59 -11.59
C VAL A 87 -12.90 -8.47 -10.93
N ARG A 88 -13.16 -8.93 -9.71
CA ARG A 88 -12.23 -9.67 -8.85
C ARG A 88 -11.61 -10.86 -9.57
N GLU A 89 -12.46 -11.71 -10.14
CA GLU A 89 -12.03 -12.95 -10.80
C GLU A 89 -11.07 -12.68 -11.96
N ARG A 90 -11.33 -11.63 -12.74
CA ARG A 90 -10.47 -11.25 -13.87
C ARG A 90 -9.07 -10.86 -13.40
N PHE A 91 -8.97 -10.06 -12.35
CA PHE A 91 -7.70 -9.66 -11.78
C PHE A 91 -6.95 -10.85 -11.18
N LEU A 92 -7.63 -11.70 -10.41
CA LEU A 92 -7.02 -12.91 -9.83
C LEU A 92 -6.51 -13.87 -10.90
N GLN A 93 -7.26 -14.11 -11.97
CA GLN A 93 -6.83 -14.99 -13.07
C GLN A 93 -5.64 -14.41 -13.84
N ASN A 94 -5.67 -13.12 -14.16
CA ASN A 94 -4.57 -12.48 -14.88
C ASN A 94 -3.27 -12.45 -14.06
N MET A 95 -3.36 -12.38 -12.73
CA MET A 95 -2.19 -12.33 -11.84
C MET A 95 -1.74 -13.71 -11.33
N LYS A 96 -2.41 -14.79 -11.72
CA LYS A 96 -2.11 -16.14 -11.27
C LYS A 96 -0.68 -16.55 -11.65
N GLY A 97 0.06 -17.12 -10.69
CA GLY A 97 1.45 -17.56 -10.89
C GLY A 97 2.50 -16.45 -10.92
N LEU A 98 2.10 -15.17 -10.97
CA LEU A 98 3.05 -14.06 -10.92
C LEU A 98 3.66 -13.94 -9.52
N ARG A 99 4.98 -13.79 -9.46
CA ARG A 99 5.73 -13.59 -8.21
C ARG A 99 6.45 -12.26 -8.17
N ASP A 100 7.03 -11.82 -9.29
CA ASP A 100 7.76 -10.56 -9.38
C ASP A 100 6.82 -9.35 -9.24
N ALA A 101 7.23 -8.35 -8.47
CA ALA A 101 6.41 -7.19 -8.17
C ALA A 101 6.19 -6.25 -9.35
N GLU A 102 7.19 -6.07 -10.22
CA GLU A 102 7.06 -5.24 -11.41
C GLU A 102 6.16 -5.90 -12.45
N GLU A 103 6.24 -7.23 -12.60
CA GLU A 103 5.29 -8.01 -13.39
C GLU A 103 3.86 -7.90 -12.84
N LYS A 104 3.66 -8.09 -11.53
CA LYS A 104 2.37 -7.88 -10.85
C LYS A 104 1.82 -6.48 -11.15
N ARG A 105 2.65 -5.44 -11.02
CA ARG A 105 2.28 -4.04 -11.29
C ARG A 105 1.89 -3.81 -12.74
N LYS A 106 2.64 -4.38 -13.69
CA LYS A 106 2.38 -4.27 -15.12
C LYS A 106 1.02 -4.90 -15.47
N VAL A 107 0.81 -6.15 -15.07
CA VAL A 107 -0.43 -6.89 -15.38
C VAL A 107 -1.64 -6.27 -14.69
N PHE A 108 -1.51 -5.82 -13.43
CA PHE A 108 -2.56 -5.08 -12.74
C PHE A 108 -2.96 -3.84 -13.54
N ARG A 109 -1.97 -3.04 -13.99
CA ARG A 109 -2.21 -1.79 -14.72
C ARG A 109 -2.90 -2.03 -16.06
N GLU A 110 -2.41 -2.98 -16.85
CA GLU A 110 -3.00 -3.35 -18.14
C GLU A 110 -4.45 -3.82 -17.96
N THR A 111 -4.69 -4.66 -16.95
CA THR A 111 -6.04 -5.15 -16.61
C THR A 111 -6.96 -4.01 -16.17
N PHE A 112 -6.47 -3.10 -15.33
CA PHE A 112 -7.22 -1.96 -14.83
C PHE A 112 -7.68 -1.03 -15.95
N TYR A 113 -6.78 -0.58 -16.83
CA TYR A 113 -7.16 0.31 -17.93
C TYR A 113 -8.08 -0.37 -18.95
N LYS A 114 -7.91 -1.68 -19.17
CA LYS A 114 -8.82 -2.45 -20.02
C LYS A 114 -10.24 -2.48 -19.44
N VAL A 115 -10.38 -2.86 -18.16
CA VAL A 115 -11.67 -2.85 -17.45
C VAL A 115 -12.29 -1.45 -17.43
N LEU A 116 -11.47 -0.43 -17.16
CA LEU A 116 -11.92 0.96 -17.09
C LEU A 116 -12.47 1.44 -18.44
N GLY A 117 -11.78 1.13 -19.54
CA GLY A 117 -12.24 1.45 -20.89
C GLY A 117 -13.50 0.69 -21.29
N GLU A 118 -13.60 -0.60 -20.96
CA GLU A 118 -14.84 -1.38 -21.16
C GLU A 118 -16.01 -0.78 -20.36
N THR A 119 -15.76 -0.37 -19.11
CA THR A 119 -16.76 0.28 -18.23
C THR A 119 -17.18 1.63 -18.79
N ALA A 120 -16.25 2.48 -19.23
CA ALA A 120 -16.55 3.77 -19.84
C ALA A 120 -17.42 3.61 -21.10
N LYS A 121 -17.14 2.61 -21.94
CA LYS A 121 -17.97 2.29 -23.11
C LYS A 121 -19.37 1.85 -22.73
N MET A 122 -19.51 0.99 -21.72
CA MET A 122 -20.82 0.52 -21.23
C MET A 122 -21.66 1.67 -20.66
N GLU A 123 -21.05 2.62 -19.95
CA GLU A 123 -21.73 3.80 -19.39
C GLU A 123 -21.94 4.93 -20.43
N GLY A 124 -21.41 4.77 -21.65
CA GLY A 124 -21.49 5.78 -22.72
C GLY A 124 -20.65 7.02 -22.46
N CYS A 125 -19.59 6.90 -21.67
CA CYS A 125 -18.71 8.00 -21.29
C CYS A 125 -17.60 8.20 -22.33
N LYS A 126 -17.39 9.45 -22.76
CA LYS A 126 -16.30 9.84 -23.68
C LYS A 126 -15.13 10.51 -22.96
N ILE A 127 -15.31 10.86 -21.68
CA ILE A 127 -14.33 11.54 -20.86
C ILE A 127 -14.00 10.67 -19.64
N LEU A 128 -12.70 10.48 -19.38
CA LEU A 128 -12.20 9.88 -18.16
C LEU A 128 -11.63 10.98 -17.27
N VAL A 129 -12.07 11.02 -16.03
CA VAL A 129 -11.60 11.96 -15.01
C VAL A 129 -10.64 11.23 -14.07
N GLN A 130 -9.47 11.79 -13.85
CA GLN A 130 -8.44 11.18 -13.01
C GLN A 130 -7.98 12.13 -11.90
N GLY A 131 -7.70 11.57 -10.73
CA GLY A 131 -7.20 12.30 -9.57
C GLY A 131 -5.68 12.50 -9.56
N THR A 132 -5.02 12.57 -10.72
CA THR A 132 -3.57 12.78 -10.85
C THR A 132 -3.14 14.04 -10.11
N ILE A 133 -2.03 14.00 -9.36
CA ILE A 133 -1.49 15.15 -8.62
C ILE A 133 -0.07 15.51 -9.06
N LYS A 134 0.41 16.69 -8.65
CA LYS A 134 1.73 17.21 -9.04
C LYS A 134 2.89 16.30 -8.61
N ALA A 135 2.76 15.66 -7.44
CA ALA A 135 3.76 14.72 -6.94
C ALA A 135 3.98 13.54 -7.89
N ASP A 136 2.91 13.07 -8.54
CA ASP A 136 2.99 11.93 -9.45
C ASP A 136 3.76 12.26 -10.74
N ILE A 137 3.67 13.52 -11.20
CA ILE A 137 4.41 14.01 -12.38
C ILE A 137 5.90 14.12 -12.06
N VAL A 138 6.25 14.68 -10.90
CA VAL A 138 7.65 14.86 -10.49
C VAL A 138 8.34 13.50 -10.30
N GLU A 139 7.66 12.52 -9.68
CA GLU A 139 8.18 11.14 -9.57
C GLU A 139 8.41 10.47 -10.94
N THR A 140 7.62 10.84 -11.95
CA THR A 140 7.68 10.27 -13.30
C THR A 140 8.81 10.87 -14.15
N VAL A 141 9.14 12.15 -13.97
CA VAL A 141 10.29 12.80 -14.64
C VAL A 141 11.62 12.36 -14.02
N GLY A 142 11.63 12.06 -12.71
CA GLY A 142 12.82 11.57 -11.99
C GLY A 142 13.13 10.07 -12.18
N GLY A 143 12.37 9.34 -12.99
CA GLY A 143 12.63 7.94 -13.34
C GLY A 143 12.33 6.89 -12.26
N ILE A 144 11.66 7.24 -11.15
CA ILE A 144 11.55 6.36 -9.97
C ILE A 144 10.16 5.75 -9.73
N LYS A 145 9.09 6.16 -10.43
CA LYS A 145 7.80 5.41 -10.45
C LYS A 145 7.02 5.66 -11.73
N THR A 146 6.55 4.57 -12.34
CA THR A 146 5.77 4.53 -13.58
C THR A 146 4.27 4.76 -13.35
N GLN A 147 3.84 5.74 -12.55
CA GLN A 147 2.41 5.87 -12.24
C GLN A 147 1.66 6.91 -13.08
N HIS A 148 2.26 8.03 -13.50
CA HIS A 148 1.51 9.08 -14.20
C HIS A 148 2.22 9.61 -15.43
N ASN A 149 1.65 9.26 -16.58
CA ASN A 149 2.12 9.37 -17.97
C ASN A 149 2.40 8.04 -18.65
N VAL A 150 2.14 6.90 -18.01
CA VAL A 150 2.33 5.57 -18.63
C VAL A 150 1.73 5.50 -20.03
N LEU A 151 0.52 6.01 -20.23
CA LEU A 151 -0.11 5.96 -21.55
C LEU A 151 0.72 6.76 -22.58
N LYS A 152 1.05 8.03 -22.31
CA LYS A 152 1.92 8.82 -23.20
C LYS A 152 3.36 8.27 -23.32
N GLN A 153 3.94 7.74 -22.24
CA GLN A 153 5.31 7.19 -22.19
C GLN A 153 5.42 5.81 -22.84
N MET A 154 4.33 5.03 -22.88
CA MET A 154 4.21 3.80 -23.66
C MET A 154 3.79 4.10 -25.12
N GLY A 155 3.69 5.38 -25.51
CA GLY A 155 3.24 5.79 -26.85
C GLY A 155 1.75 5.54 -27.11
N ILE A 156 0.97 5.26 -26.07
CA ILE A 156 -0.45 4.95 -26.13
C ILE A 156 -1.24 6.26 -26.03
N ASN A 157 -1.81 6.70 -27.15
CA ASN A 157 -2.81 7.75 -27.15
C ASN A 157 -4.11 7.18 -26.53
N PRO A 158 -4.56 7.65 -25.35
CA PRO A 158 -5.74 7.10 -24.68
C PRO A 158 -7.01 7.18 -25.54
N MET A 159 -7.07 8.20 -26.40
CA MET A 159 -8.17 8.41 -27.34
C MET A 159 -8.16 7.34 -28.44
N GLU A 160 -7.00 7.01 -29.00
CA GLU A 160 -6.85 5.99 -30.04
C GLU A 160 -6.98 4.56 -29.48
N HIS A 161 -6.47 4.32 -28.28
CA HIS A 161 -6.36 2.97 -27.72
C HIS A 161 -7.56 2.55 -26.87
N TYR A 162 -8.17 3.49 -26.13
CA TYR A 162 -9.27 3.18 -25.21
C TYR A 162 -10.57 3.94 -25.51
N GLY A 163 -10.52 5.02 -26.31
CA GLY A 163 -11.71 5.71 -26.78
C GLY A 163 -12.22 6.82 -25.85
N PHE A 164 -11.36 7.45 -25.03
CA PHE A 164 -11.75 8.58 -24.17
C PHE A 164 -10.72 9.71 -24.07
N LYS A 165 -11.21 10.94 -23.81
CA LYS A 165 -10.42 12.13 -23.45
C LYS A 165 -10.16 12.13 -21.93
N ILE A 166 -8.96 12.54 -21.52
CA ILE A 166 -8.59 12.60 -20.10
C ILE A 166 -8.75 14.03 -19.55
N VAL A 167 -9.29 14.16 -18.33
CA VAL A 167 -9.37 15.39 -17.54
C VAL A 167 -8.78 15.15 -16.16
N GLU A 168 -7.86 16.01 -15.71
CA GLU A 168 -7.08 15.84 -14.47
C GLU A 168 -7.22 17.07 -13.55
N PRO A 169 -8.31 17.18 -12.76
CA PRO A 169 -8.63 18.42 -12.05
C PRO A 169 -7.62 18.81 -10.96
N LEU A 170 -6.87 17.83 -10.43
CA LEU A 170 -5.98 18.00 -9.28
C LEU A 170 -4.49 18.08 -9.67
N VAL A 171 -4.18 18.09 -10.97
CA VAL A 171 -2.82 17.92 -11.51
C VAL A 171 -1.80 18.95 -11.00
N GLY A 172 -2.26 20.15 -10.65
CA GLY A 172 -1.41 21.23 -10.12
C GLY A 172 -1.13 21.15 -8.61
N LEU A 173 -1.80 20.25 -7.88
CA LEU A 173 -1.78 20.24 -6.41
C LEU A 173 -0.75 19.27 -5.83
N TYR A 174 -0.18 19.65 -4.69
CA TYR A 174 0.53 18.73 -3.80
C TYR A 174 -0.44 17.99 -2.89
N LYS A 175 0.00 16.87 -2.29
CA LYS A 175 -0.84 16.03 -1.43
C LYS A 175 -1.49 16.80 -0.27
N SER A 176 -0.75 17.69 0.37
CA SER A 176 -1.27 18.55 1.45
C SER A 176 -2.43 19.43 0.98
N GLN A 177 -2.32 20.02 -0.22
CA GLN A 177 -3.35 20.85 -0.83
C GLN A 177 -4.58 20.02 -1.21
N VAL A 178 -4.40 18.80 -1.73
CA VAL A 178 -5.54 17.90 -1.99
C VAL A 178 -6.30 17.59 -0.70
N ARG A 179 -5.62 17.36 0.43
CA ARG A 179 -6.31 17.18 1.73
C ARG A 179 -7.06 18.45 2.15
N MET A 180 -6.52 19.64 1.90
CA MET A 180 -7.22 20.91 2.16
C MET A 180 -8.49 21.04 1.31
N VAL A 181 -8.42 20.69 0.02
CA VAL A 181 -9.59 20.66 -0.88
C VAL A 181 -10.61 19.62 -0.41
N ALA A 182 -10.16 18.41 -0.05
CA ALA A 182 -11.03 17.35 0.47
C ALA A 182 -11.84 17.81 1.68
N ARG A 183 -11.17 18.44 2.66
CA ARG A 183 -11.81 19.01 3.86
C ARG A 183 -12.79 20.13 3.51
N ASN A 184 -12.41 21.04 2.61
CA ASN A 184 -13.27 22.13 2.16
C ASN A 184 -14.53 21.60 1.45
N LEU A 185 -14.42 20.51 0.69
CA LEU A 185 -15.56 19.81 0.08
C LEU A 185 -16.42 19.02 1.07
N GLY A 186 -16.03 18.94 2.35
CA GLY A 186 -16.76 18.26 3.41
C GLY A 186 -16.48 16.76 3.52
N LEU A 187 -15.44 16.24 2.86
CA LEU A 187 -15.08 14.82 2.98
C LEU A 187 -14.65 14.50 4.42
N PRO A 188 -15.11 13.35 4.98
CA PRO A 188 -14.79 12.99 6.35
C PRO A 188 -13.29 12.70 6.51
N ALA A 189 -12.80 12.83 7.75
CA ALA A 189 -11.39 12.59 8.09
C ALA A 189 -10.92 11.17 7.71
N GLU A 190 -11.82 10.19 7.71
CA GLU A 190 -11.54 8.82 7.26
C GLU A 190 -11.14 8.72 5.78
N ILE A 191 -11.47 9.72 4.97
CA ILE A 191 -11.01 9.89 3.58
C ILE A 191 -9.91 10.94 3.50
N SER A 192 -10.13 12.14 4.08
CA SER A 192 -9.23 13.28 3.90
C SER A 192 -7.88 13.09 4.57
N GLU A 193 -7.80 12.38 5.69
CA GLU A 193 -6.58 12.16 6.48
C GLU A 193 -6.02 10.75 6.35
N ARG A 194 -6.65 9.90 5.53
CA ARG A 194 -6.24 8.50 5.42
C ARG A 194 -4.81 8.35 4.90
N GLN A 195 -4.16 7.28 5.34
CA GLN A 195 -2.84 6.92 4.85
C GLN A 195 -2.88 6.54 3.36
N PRO A 196 -1.77 6.72 2.61
CA PRO A 196 -1.67 6.23 1.25
C PRO A 196 -1.94 4.73 1.15
N PHE A 197 -2.55 4.34 0.03
CA PHE A 197 -2.73 2.94 -0.34
C PHE A 197 -2.23 2.77 -1.78
N PRO A 198 -1.40 1.76 -2.08
CA PRO A 198 -0.81 1.60 -3.40
C PRO A 198 -1.90 1.31 -4.44
N GLY A 199 -1.70 1.77 -5.68
CA GLY A 199 -2.65 1.52 -6.79
C GLY A 199 -2.98 0.03 -6.99
N PRO A 200 -1.97 -0.87 -7.07
CA PRO A 200 -2.19 -2.32 -7.08
C PRO A 200 -2.76 -2.92 -5.77
N GLY A 201 -2.98 -2.10 -4.75
CA GLY A 201 -3.53 -2.49 -3.46
C GLY A 201 -2.74 -3.57 -2.74
N LEU A 202 -3.46 -4.53 -2.17
CA LEU A 202 -2.89 -5.65 -1.43
C LEU A 202 -2.03 -6.59 -2.29
N SER A 203 -2.11 -6.54 -3.63
CA SER A 203 -1.29 -7.41 -4.51
C SER A 203 0.22 -7.23 -4.30
N VAL A 204 0.65 -6.02 -3.90
CA VAL A 204 2.05 -5.69 -3.58
C VAL A 204 2.38 -5.84 -2.09
N ARG A 205 1.44 -6.35 -1.29
CA ARG A 205 1.65 -6.72 0.13
C ARG A 205 1.51 -8.22 0.36
N VAL A 206 1.09 -8.95 -0.67
CA VAL A 206 1.29 -10.39 -0.81
C VAL A 206 2.65 -10.60 -1.46
N VAL A 207 3.65 -10.97 -0.67
CA VAL A 207 5.00 -11.25 -1.18
C VAL A 207 4.97 -12.57 -1.93
N GLY A 208 5.61 -12.62 -3.09
CA GLY A 208 5.57 -13.78 -3.97
C GLY A 208 4.22 -13.92 -4.67
N GLU A 209 3.74 -15.16 -4.80
CA GLU A 209 2.50 -15.49 -5.52
C GLU A 209 1.25 -15.10 -4.74
N ILE A 210 0.26 -14.56 -5.47
CA ILE A 210 -1.05 -14.24 -4.94
C ILE A 210 -1.99 -15.44 -5.05
N ARG A 211 -2.30 -16.04 -3.91
CA ARG A 211 -3.29 -17.11 -3.79
C ARG A 211 -4.51 -16.62 -3.00
N PRO A 212 -5.74 -17.03 -3.35
CA PRO A 212 -6.96 -16.51 -2.71
C PRO A 212 -6.94 -16.60 -1.18
N GLU A 213 -6.54 -17.73 -0.62
CA GLU A 213 -6.45 -17.95 0.82
C GLU A 213 -5.40 -17.05 1.50
N LYS A 214 -4.28 -16.78 0.82
CA LYS A 214 -3.22 -15.88 1.28
C LYS A 214 -3.71 -14.43 1.26
N LEU A 215 -4.42 -14.02 0.21
CA LEU A 215 -5.00 -12.68 0.08
C LEU A 215 -6.08 -12.42 1.14
N GLU A 216 -6.99 -13.37 1.36
CA GLU A 216 -8.04 -13.25 2.39
C GLU A 216 -7.45 -13.15 3.80
N THR A 217 -6.37 -13.90 4.06
CA THR A 217 -5.60 -13.79 5.32
C THR A 217 -5.00 -12.40 5.48
N LEU A 218 -4.40 -11.86 4.42
CA LEU A 218 -3.82 -10.52 4.43
C LEU A 218 -4.88 -9.42 4.64
N LYS A 219 -6.08 -9.56 4.07
CA LYS A 219 -7.19 -8.61 4.29
C LYS A 219 -7.54 -8.52 5.78
N LYS A 220 -7.76 -9.67 6.42
CA LYS A 220 -8.03 -9.75 7.87
C LYS A 220 -6.90 -9.16 8.70
N ALA A 221 -5.65 -9.52 8.41
CA ALA A 221 -4.48 -9.00 9.10
C ALA A 221 -4.35 -7.47 8.91
N THR A 222 -4.64 -6.96 7.71
CA THR A 222 -4.62 -5.52 7.41
C THR A 222 -5.63 -4.76 8.27
N THR A 223 -6.87 -5.27 8.38
CA THR A 223 -7.91 -4.68 9.24
C THR A 223 -7.43 -4.58 10.70
N ILE A 224 -6.82 -5.64 11.23
CA ILE A 224 -6.33 -5.67 12.62
C ILE A 224 -5.18 -4.68 12.81
N VAL A 225 -4.20 -4.70 11.91
CA VAL A 225 -3.03 -3.81 11.97
C VAL A 225 -3.44 -2.34 11.86
N GLU A 226 -4.29 -1.99 10.89
CA GLU A 226 -4.70 -0.60 10.69
C GLU A 226 -5.49 -0.06 11.89
N ASN A 227 -6.41 -0.85 12.46
CA ASN A 227 -7.20 -0.44 13.63
C ASN A 227 -6.35 -0.16 14.87
N GLU A 228 -5.36 -1.00 15.15
CA GLU A 228 -4.50 -0.82 16.33
C GLU A 228 -3.44 0.27 16.15
N LEU A 229 -2.95 0.48 14.92
CA LEU A 229 -1.88 1.44 14.64
C LEU A 229 -2.36 2.86 14.35
N ALA A 230 -3.59 3.06 13.91
CA ALA A 230 -4.11 4.38 13.54
C ALA A 230 -3.94 5.44 14.65
N LYS A 231 -4.12 5.05 15.91
CA LYS A 231 -3.98 5.94 17.08
C LYS A 231 -2.55 6.46 17.30
N HIS A 232 -1.55 5.74 16.79
CA HIS A 232 -0.13 6.12 16.87
C HIS A 232 0.30 7.03 15.70
N LYS A 233 -0.60 7.26 14.73
CA LYS A 233 -0.42 8.15 13.59
C LYS A 233 0.90 7.97 12.79
N PRO A 234 1.35 6.74 12.45
CA PRO A 234 2.45 6.60 11.48
C PRO A 234 2.06 7.23 10.13
N SER A 235 3.03 7.73 9.37
CA SER A 235 2.79 8.22 7.99
C SER A 235 2.18 7.12 7.10
N GLN A 236 2.61 5.87 7.28
CA GLN A 236 2.01 4.70 6.63
C GLN A 236 2.20 3.43 7.47
N TYR A 237 1.19 2.57 7.51
CA TYR A 237 1.16 1.37 8.35
C TYR A 237 0.24 0.27 7.79
N PHE A 238 0.73 -0.96 7.71
CA PHE A 238 0.02 -2.07 7.07
C PHE A 238 0.60 -3.44 7.44
N ALA A 239 -0.16 -4.49 7.13
CA ALA A 239 0.32 -5.87 7.15
C ALA A 239 0.94 -6.26 5.80
N VAL A 240 1.92 -7.15 5.82
CA VAL A 240 2.38 -7.93 4.67
C VAL A 240 2.32 -9.42 5.01
N ILE A 241 2.13 -10.27 4.00
CA ILE A 241 2.10 -11.73 4.17
C ILE A 241 3.18 -12.38 3.32
N VAL A 242 3.92 -13.31 3.94
CA VAL A 242 5.02 -14.04 3.30
C VAL A 242 4.81 -15.54 3.52
N ASP A 243 5.21 -16.35 2.53
CA ASP A 243 5.23 -17.80 2.69
C ASP A 243 6.24 -18.17 3.79
N ASN A 244 5.84 -19.03 4.72
CA ASN A 244 6.70 -19.49 5.81
C ASN A 244 7.66 -20.59 5.33
N GLU A 245 8.33 -20.32 4.22
CA GLU A 245 9.31 -21.20 3.60
C GLU A 245 10.69 -20.58 3.73
N GLU A 246 11.64 -21.40 4.17
CA GLU A 246 13.00 -20.98 4.48
C GLU A 246 13.93 -21.39 3.34
N GLU A 247 14.96 -20.58 3.09
CA GLU A 247 16.03 -20.93 2.17
C GLU A 247 16.89 -22.04 2.80
N GLU A 248 17.03 -23.18 2.13
CA GLU A 248 17.67 -24.37 2.70
C GLU A 248 19.22 -24.27 2.70
N THR A 249 19.77 -23.43 1.82
CA THR A 249 21.22 -23.39 1.52
C THR A 249 22.04 -22.38 2.33
N VAL A 250 21.46 -21.74 3.36
CA VAL A 250 22.04 -20.56 4.04
C VAL A 250 22.46 -20.80 5.50
N ARG A 251 22.72 -22.05 5.89
CA ARG A 251 23.02 -22.42 7.29
C ARG A 251 24.18 -21.61 7.89
N SER A 252 25.29 -21.46 7.18
CA SER A 252 26.45 -20.68 7.65
C SER A 252 26.09 -19.20 7.88
N LYS A 253 25.32 -18.61 6.97
CA LYS A 253 24.84 -17.23 7.06
C LYS A 253 23.89 -17.05 8.25
N THR A 254 22.96 -17.98 8.47
CA THR A 254 22.04 -17.94 9.62
C THR A 254 22.77 -18.02 10.96
N MET A 255 23.83 -18.85 11.06
CA MET A 255 24.67 -18.94 12.27
C MET A 255 25.40 -17.62 12.54
N HIS A 256 25.98 -17.00 11.51
CA HIS A 256 26.65 -15.72 11.69
C HIS A 256 25.69 -14.62 12.17
N ILE A 257 24.51 -14.52 11.55
CA ILE A 257 23.47 -13.57 11.99
C ILE A 257 23.02 -13.89 13.43
N GLN A 258 22.87 -15.17 13.78
CA GLN A 258 22.51 -15.61 15.13
C GLN A 258 23.53 -15.13 16.17
N GLU A 259 24.82 -15.24 15.89
CA GLU A 259 25.89 -14.73 16.76
C GLU A 259 25.84 -13.21 16.90
N THR A 260 25.63 -12.48 15.81
CA THR A 260 25.49 -11.01 15.81
C THR A 260 24.30 -10.59 16.67
N VAL A 261 23.16 -11.26 16.55
CA VAL A 261 21.96 -11.01 17.37
C VAL A 261 22.20 -11.36 18.84
N ALA A 262 22.77 -12.52 19.12
CA ALA A 262 23.08 -12.97 20.48
C ALA A 262 23.98 -11.97 21.21
N ARG A 263 25.03 -11.48 20.54
CA ARG A 263 25.93 -10.44 21.07
C ARG A 263 25.21 -9.12 21.28
N ALA A 264 24.35 -8.71 20.35
CA ALA A 264 23.63 -7.42 20.44
C ALA A 264 22.68 -7.35 21.64
N PHE A 265 22.03 -8.46 22.01
CA PHE A 265 21.10 -8.52 23.15
C PHE A 265 21.68 -9.16 24.41
N ASN A 266 22.96 -9.51 24.42
CA ASN A 266 23.58 -10.29 25.49
C ASN A 266 22.77 -11.56 25.86
N ALA A 267 22.29 -12.26 24.83
CA ALA A 267 21.45 -13.43 24.95
C ALA A 267 22.24 -14.71 24.59
N PRO A 268 21.97 -15.86 25.23
CA PRO A 268 22.54 -17.13 24.78
C PRO A 268 22.16 -17.43 23.33
N ALA A 269 23.09 -17.89 22.49
CA ALA A 269 22.81 -18.20 21.08
C ALA A 269 21.63 -19.19 20.91
N ARG A 270 21.47 -20.15 21.84
CA ARG A 270 20.33 -21.09 21.87
C ARG A 270 18.95 -20.42 22.01
N ASN A 271 18.90 -19.18 22.51
CA ASN A 271 17.67 -18.39 22.65
C ASN A 271 17.41 -17.51 21.42
N VAL A 272 18.29 -17.54 20.43
CA VAL A 272 18.15 -16.78 19.19
C VAL A 272 17.82 -17.74 18.07
N SER A 273 16.78 -17.45 17.29
CA SER A 273 16.49 -18.15 16.04
C SER A 273 16.50 -17.16 14.88
N VAL A 274 17.11 -17.55 13.77
CA VAL A 274 17.18 -16.76 12.54
C VAL A 274 16.61 -17.58 11.40
N LYS A 275 15.73 -16.97 10.61
CA LYS A 275 15.18 -17.54 9.38
C LYS A 275 15.49 -16.59 8.23
N ILE A 276 15.89 -17.15 7.08
CA ILE A 276 15.92 -16.42 5.82
C ILE A 276 14.82 -17.01 4.95
N PHE A 277 13.86 -16.18 4.55
CA PHE A 277 12.71 -16.65 3.77
C PHE A 277 13.09 -16.82 2.30
N LYS A 278 12.47 -17.78 1.60
CA LYS A 278 12.67 -18.01 0.16
C LYS A 278 12.24 -16.81 -0.68
N ASP A 279 11.12 -16.22 -0.30
CA ASP A 279 10.62 -15.01 -0.93
C ASP A 279 11.53 -13.81 -0.61
N LYS A 280 11.72 -12.96 -1.62
CA LYS A 280 12.52 -11.75 -1.53
C LYS A 280 11.61 -10.53 -1.39
N ALA A 281 12.17 -9.44 -0.91
CA ALA A 281 11.48 -8.16 -0.83
C ALA A 281 12.28 -7.04 -1.50
N THR A 282 11.54 -6.09 -2.06
CA THR A 282 12.12 -4.87 -2.62
C THR A 282 12.88 -4.03 -1.58
N GLY A 283 14.02 -3.48 -2.03
CA GLY A 283 14.89 -2.55 -1.34
C GLY A 283 15.54 -1.55 -2.30
N MET A 284 16.31 -0.60 -1.77
CA MET A 284 16.98 0.46 -2.51
C MET A 284 18.50 0.32 -2.40
N LYS A 285 19.22 0.32 -3.53
CA LYS A 285 20.68 0.34 -3.58
C LYS A 285 21.14 1.26 -4.71
N GLY A 286 21.96 2.26 -4.39
CA GLY A 286 22.46 3.22 -5.38
C GLY A 286 21.36 4.00 -6.12
N GLY A 287 20.22 4.24 -5.48
CA GLY A 287 19.07 4.90 -6.10
C GLY A 287 18.17 3.99 -6.95
N ALA A 288 18.55 2.73 -7.17
CA ALA A 288 17.76 1.75 -7.91
C ALA A 288 17.04 0.74 -6.97
N ARG A 289 15.92 0.20 -7.45
CA ARG A 289 15.25 -0.92 -6.79
C ARG A 289 16.08 -2.20 -6.97
N HIS A 290 16.14 -3.01 -5.94
CA HIS A 290 16.68 -4.37 -6.00
C HIS A 290 15.86 -5.29 -5.09
N TYR A 291 15.85 -6.59 -5.39
CA TYR A 291 15.26 -7.60 -4.51
C TYR A 291 16.34 -8.23 -3.65
N GLY A 292 16.08 -8.32 -2.36
CA GLY A 292 16.98 -8.94 -1.40
C GLY A 292 16.26 -9.83 -0.42
N GLU A 293 17.04 -10.45 0.44
CA GLU A 293 16.56 -11.43 1.41
C GLU A 293 15.74 -10.77 2.52
N ILE A 294 14.74 -11.52 2.98
CA ILE A 294 13.95 -11.21 4.18
C ILE A 294 14.46 -12.09 5.31
N VAL A 295 14.89 -11.47 6.41
CA VAL A 295 15.42 -12.19 7.57
C VAL A 295 14.51 -12.01 8.78
N GLY A 296 13.96 -13.11 9.28
CA GLY A 296 13.22 -13.18 10.54
C GLY A 296 14.15 -13.48 11.71
N VAL A 297 14.14 -12.63 12.72
CA VAL A 297 14.91 -12.78 13.96
C VAL A 297 13.94 -12.98 15.12
N LYS A 298 14.17 -14.04 15.90
CA LYS A 298 13.49 -14.30 17.17
C LYS A 298 14.52 -14.35 18.28
N VAL A 299 14.28 -13.58 19.34
CA VAL A 299 15.09 -13.62 20.56
C VAL A 299 14.16 -13.98 21.70
N GLN A 300 14.53 -14.97 22.50
CA GLN A 300 13.73 -15.45 23.63
C GLN A 300 14.41 -15.17 24.98
N THR A 301 13.61 -14.84 25.97
CA THR A 301 14.02 -14.79 27.37
C THR A 301 14.17 -16.21 27.94
N ALA A 302 14.71 -16.32 29.16
CA ALA A 302 14.91 -17.62 29.81
C ALA A 302 13.60 -18.41 30.04
N ASP A 303 12.47 -17.71 30.21
CA ASP A 303 11.13 -18.27 30.34
C ASP A 303 10.45 -18.55 28.98
N GLY A 304 11.19 -18.43 27.87
CA GLY A 304 10.72 -18.77 26.52
C GLY A 304 9.83 -17.72 25.85
N LYS A 305 9.56 -16.58 26.50
CA LYS A 305 8.84 -15.45 25.88
C LYS A 305 9.71 -14.73 24.88
N ILE A 306 9.07 -14.01 23.96
CA ILE A 306 9.77 -13.11 23.05
C ILE A 306 10.40 -11.97 23.85
N HIS A 307 11.69 -11.70 23.60
CA HIS A 307 12.41 -10.61 24.23
C HIS A 307 11.84 -9.27 23.78
N GLN A 308 11.27 -8.52 24.72
CA GLN A 308 10.75 -7.19 24.46
C GLN A 308 11.88 -6.17 24.50
N THR A 309 11.92 -5.26 23.53
CA THR A 309 12.93 -4.19 23.47
C THR A 309 12.37 -2.96 22.77
N ALA A 310 13.05 -1.82 22.91
CA ALA A 310 12.68 -0.59 22.22
C ALA A 310 12.95 -0.68 20.71
N VAL A 311 12.15 0.01 19.89
CA VAL A 311 12.29 -0.02 18.41
C VAL A 311 13.69 0.40 17.98
N GLN A 312 14.29 1.37 18.68
CA GLN A 312 15.65 1.87 18.41
C GLN A 312 16.70 0.75 18.54
N ASN A 313 16.55 -0.16 19.50
CA ASN A 313 17.45 -1.30 19.65
C ASN A 313 17.27 -2.30 18.51
N MET A 314 16.04 -2.54 18.05
CA MET A 314 15.78 -3.41 16.91
C MET A 314 16.34 -2.83 15.60
N VAL A 315 16.23 -1.51 15.40
CA VAL A 315 16.82 -0.81 14.24
C VAL A 315 18.35 -0.85 14.31
N ALA A 316 18.94 -0.67 15.49
CA ALA A 316 20.39 -0.80 15.68
C ALA A 316 20.89 -2.22 15.37
N LEU A 317 20.13 -3.25 15.79
CA LEU A 317 20.38 -4.64 15.40
C LEU A 317 20.30 -4.82 13.89
N GLN A 318 19.21 -4.37 13.27
CA GLN A 318 19.00 -4.47 11.83
C GLN A 318 20.16 -3.83 11.06
N THR A 319 20.64 -2.67 11.52
CA THR A 319 21.79 -1.99 10.91
C THR A 319 23.02 -2.89 10.91
N ARG A 320 23.36 -3.52 12.05
CA ARG A 320 24.49 -4.47 12.14
C ARG A 320 24.32 -5.65 11.18
N ILE A 321 23.14 -6.27 11.18
CA ILE A 321 22.83 -7.42 10.32
C ILE A 321 23.04 -7.08 8.85
N ILE A 322 22.50 -5.95 8.37
CA ILE A 322 22.59 -5.55 6.96
C ILE A 322 24.02 -5.10 6.61
N THR A 323 24.74 -4.41 7.51
CA THR A 323 26.15 -4.03 7.27
C THR A 323 27.03 -5.25 7.05
N GLU A 324 26.84 -6.31 7.84
CA GLU A 324 27.57 -7.57 7.71
C GLU A 324 27.06 -8.42 6.53
N ASN A 325 25.82 -8.20 6.08
CA ASN A 325 25.16 -9.00 5.05
C ASN A 325 24.40 -8.12 4.03
N PRO A 326 25.09 -7.48 3.07
CA PRO A 326 24.48 -6.51 2.15
C PRO A 326 23.44 -7.06 1.16
N ALA A 327 23.20 -8.38 1.13
CA ALA A 327 22.15 -9.01 0.35
C ALA A 327 20.77 -8.97 1.05
N ILE A 328 20.74 -8.67 2.34
CA ILE A 328 19.51 -8.53 3.12
C ILE A 328 18.90 -7.15 2.86
N THR A 329 17.61 -7.12 2.53
CA THR A 329 16.84 -5.88 2.37
C THR A 329 15.83 -5.67 3.47
N ARG A 330 15.46 -6.71 4.21
CA ARG A 330 14.48 -6.66 5.30
C ARG A 330 14.94 -7.46 6.51
N VAL A 331 14.83 -6.86 7.68
CA VAL A 331 14.97 -7.53 8.97
C VAL A 331 13.66 -7.40 9.72
N PHE A 332 13.13 -8.55 10.10
CA PHE A 332 11.89 -8.75 10.85
C PHE A 332 12.23 -9.17 12.27
N TYR A 333 11.69 -8.46 13.26
CA TYR A 333 11.82 -8.83 14.66
C TYR A 333 10.54 -9.52 15.14
N ALA A 334 10.64 -10.73 15.66
CA ALA A 334 9.47 -11.50 16.08
C ALA A 334 8.76 -10.78 17.25
N VAL A 335 7.44 -10.69 17.17
CA VAL A 335 6.57 -10.20 18.24
C VAL A 335 5.83 -11.36 18.87
N LYS A 336 5.41 -12.34 18.05
CA LYS A 336 4.77 -13.58 18.49
C LYS A 336 5.16 -14.72 17.56
N ASP A 337 5.42 -15.89 18.14
CA ASP A 337 5.76 -17.12 17.42
C ASP A 337 5.01 -18.29 18.06
N LEU A 338 4.20 -18.99 17.27
CA LEU A 338 3.50 -20.19 17.70
C LEU A 338 4.42 -21.43 17.55
N PRO A 339 4.29 -22.44 18.41
CA PRO A 339 5.12 -23.65 18.32
C PRO A 339 4.95 -24.42 17.01
N GLU A 340 3.72 -24.44 16.48
CA GLU A 340 3.39 -25.14 15.25
C GLU A 340 3.64 -24.23 14.03
N LYS A 341 4.48 -24.71 13.11
CA LYS A 341 4.71 -24.03 11.83
C LYS A 341 3.42 -24.03 11.00
N LYS A 342 2.95 -22.85 10.61
CA LYS A 342 1.81 -22.66 9.70
C LYS A 342 2.29 -22.14 8.35
N LEU A 343 1.37 -22.07 7.38
CA LEU A 343 1.66 -21.70 5.98
C LEU A 343 2.30 -20.31 5.84
N TYR A 344 1.90 -19.36 6.68
CA TYR A 344 2.27 -17.96 6.52
C TYR A 344 2.88 -17.34 7.77
N ILE A 345 3.61 -16.26 7.52
CA ILE A 345 3.98 -15.27 8.53
C ILE A 345 3.38 -13.91 8.14
N ILE A 346 3.15 -13.05 9.13
CA ILE A 346 2.74 -11.66 8.91
C ILE A 346 3.85 -10.72 9.36
N GLY A 347 4.21 -9.77 8.50
CA GLY A 347 5.04 -8.62 8.87
C GLY A 347 4.16 -7.40 9.12
N ILE A 348 4.31 -6.77 10.27
CA ILE A 348 3.73 -5.45 10.58
C ILE A 348 4.72 -4.40 10.08
N ARG A 349 4.29 -3.52 9.19
CA ARG A 349 5.07 -2.40 8.69
C ARG A 349 4.46 -1.11 9.20
N ALA A 350 5.25 -0.25 9.85
CA ALA A 350 4.83 1.10 10.24
C ALA A 350 6.01 2.05 10.13
N VAL A 351 5.85 3.15 9.39
CA VAL A 351 6.93 4.09 9.10
C VAL A 351 6.52 5.54 9.28
N GLN A 352 7.48 6.37 9.67
CA GLN A 352 7.40 7.83 9.70
C GLN A 352 8.22 8.41 8.55
N THR A 353 7.60 9.30 7.78
CA THR A 353 8.22 9.94 6.61
C THR A 353 7.63 11.33 6.36
N GLU A 354 8.44 12.23 5.82
CA GLU A 354 8.04 13.56 5.37
C GLU A 354 7.77 13.60 3.85
N ASP A 355 8.57 12.89 3.04
CA ASP A 355 8.57 12.99 1.57
C ASP A 355 8.48 11.64 0.82
N PHE A 356 8.44 10.53 1.55
CA PHE A 356 8.47 9.15 1.06
C PHE A 356 9.77 8.75 0.34
N LEU A 357 10.80 9.61 0.31
CA LEU A 357 12.14 9.30 -0.20
C LEU A 357 12.96 8.57 0.86
N ALA A 358 12.85 9.00 2.12
CA ALA A 358 13.40 8.33 3.28
C ALA A 358 12.30 8.09 4.33
N ALA A 359 12.40 6.99 5.08
CA ALA A 359 11.43 6.67 6.11
C ALA A 359 12.09 5.98 7.31
N LYS A 360 11.73 6.41 8.51
CA LYS A 360 12.13 5.79 9.77
C LYS A 360 11.07 4.77 10.20
N VAL A 361 11.49 3.73 10.90
CA VAL A 361 10.56 2.80 11.56
C VAL A 361 9.83 3.56 12.66
N SER A 362 8.50 3.42 12.74
CA SER A 362 7.70 4.11 13.76
C SER A 362 7.96 3.54 15.15
N ASP A 363 8.00 4.39 16.16
CA ASP A 363 8.13 3.95 17.55
C ASP A 363 6.77 3.47 18.08
N ILE A 364 6.46 2.19 17.87
CA ILE A 364 5.20 1.56 18.29
C ILE A 364 5.41 0.87 19.64
N PRO A 365 4.59 1.17 20.67
CA PRO A 365 4.67 0.50 21.96
C PRO A 365 4.52 -1.01 21.82
N TRP A 366 5.37 -1.77 22.51
CA TRP A 366 5.37 -3.24 22.46
C TRP A 366 3.97 -3.84 22.76
N SER A 367 3.25 -3.28 23.74
CA SER A 367 1.88 -3.71 24.07
C SER A 367 0.89 -3.56 22.91
N THR A 368 1.12 -2.62 21.98
CA THR A 368 0.31 -2.52 20.75
C THR A 368 0.69 -3.60 19.74
N LEU A 369 1.99 -3.86 19.57
CA LEU A 369 2.46 -4.95 18.72
C LEU A 369 1.93 -6.31 19.22
N GLU A 370 1.91 -6.54 20.53
CA GLU A 370 1.35 -7.75 21.15
C GLU A 370 -0.14 -7.91 20.85
N ARG A 371 -0.97 -6.87 21.07
CA ARG A 371 -2.41 -6.93 20.75
C ARG A 371 -2.66 -7.23 19.27
N ILE A 372 -1.88 -6.63 18.37
CA ILE A 372 -1.96 -6.93 16.94
C ILE A 372 -1.62 -8.40 16.69
N ALA A 373 -0.51 -8.88 17.25
CA ALA A 373 -0.06 -10.25 17.05
C ALA A 373 -1.04 -11.29 17.63
N GLU A 374 -1.66 -11.00 18.77
CA GLU A 374 -2.76 -11.78 19.35
C GLU A 374 -3.96 -11.83 18.41
N GLY A 375 -4.48 -10.68 18.00
CA GLY A 375 -5.62 -10.63 17.09
C GLY A 375 -5.37 -11.34 15.75
N ILE A 376 -4.17 -11.23 15.20
CA ILE A 376 -3.78 -11.94 13.96
C ILE A 376 -3.78 -13.45 14.20
N THR A 377 -3.07 -13.93 15.22
CA THR A 377 -2.95 -15.38 15.48
C THR A 377 -4.29 -16.03 15.87
N GLU A 378 -5.22 -15.27 16.44
CA GLU A 378 -6.58 -15.74 16.74
C GLU A 378 -7.46 -15.81 15.47
N LYS A 379 -7.42 -14.79 14.60
CA LYS A 379 -8.31 -14.69 13.43
C LYS A 379 -7.75 -15.32 12.15
N CYS A 380 -6.45 -15.61 12.11
CA CYS A 380 -5.73 -16.13 10.96
C CYS A 380 -5.04 -17.47 11.32
N PRO A 381 -5.76 -18.62 11.29
CA PRO A 381 -5.25 -19.90 11.79
C PRO A 381 -4.08 -20.48 10.96
N ASN A 382 -3.86 -19.95 9.77
CA ASN A 382 -2.75 -20.29 8.88
C ASN A 382 -1.51 -19.40 9.08
N VAL A 383 -1.50 -18.52 10.07
CA VAL A 383 -0.35 -17.68 10.46
C VAL A 383 0.29 -18.23 11.72
N SER A 384 1.61 -18.45 11.69
CA SER A 384 2.36 -18.96 12.86
C SER A 384 3.22 -17.91 13.55
N THR A 385 3.70 -16.92 12.81
CA THR A 385 4.62 -15.92 13.36
C THR A 385 4.20 -14.53 12.89
N VAL A 386 4.19 -13.59 13.83
CA VAL A 386 3.96 -12.17 13.58
C VAL A 386 5.24 -11.42 13.90
N TYR A 387 5.73 -10.68 12.93
CA TYR A 387 6.95 -9.90 12.99
C TYR A 387 6.65 -8.40 12.91
N TYR A 388 7.58 -7.57 13.39
CA TYR A 388 7.66 -6.15 13.09
C TYR A 388 8.82 -5.89 12.14
N ASP A 389 8.59 -5.18 11.02
CA ASP A 389 9.65 -4.80 10.08
C ASP A 389 10.43 -3.60 10.62
N VAL A 390 11.67 -3.85 11.02
CA VAL A 390 12.55 -2.90 11.69
C VAL A 390 13.55 -2.27 10.73
N THR A 391 13.26 -2.28 9.42
CA THR A 391 14.17 -1.78 8.38
C THR A 391 13.77 -0.38 7.88
N PRO A 392 14.59 0.67 8.04
CA PRO A 392 14.28 1.99 7.49
C PRO A 392 14.38 2.00 5.95
N LYS A 393 13.88 3.08 5.33
CA LYS A 393 14.13 3.40 3.92
C LYS A 393 15.17 4.53 3.86
N PRO A 394 16.32 4.33 3.19
CA PRO A 394 16.94 3.07 2.77
C PRO A 394 17.42 2.21 3.97
N PRO A 395 17.77 0.91 3.82
CA PRO A 395 17.95 0.16 2.57
C PRO A 395 16.68 -0.52 2.03
N ALA A 396 15.58 -0.51 2.78
CA ALA A 396 14.30 -1.02 2.33
C ALA A 396 13.56 -0.01 1.42
N THR A 397 12.49 -0.45 0.78
CA THR A 397 11.39 0.40 0.30
C THR A 397 10.31 0.51 1.40
N ILE A 398 9.24 1.28 1.17
CA ILE A 398 8.12 1.33 2.13
C ILE A 398 7.28 0.06 2.00
N GLU A 399 6.67 -0.15 0.83
CA GLU A 399 5.97 -1.39 0.45
C GLU A 399 6.93 -2.58 0.40
N MET A 400 6.39 -3.79 0.41
CA MET A 400 7.17 -5.02 0.46
C MET A 400 6.53 -6.03 -0.47
N GLU A 401 7.15 -6.16 -1.64
CA GLU A 401 6.55 -6.69 -2.86
C GLU A 401 7.29 -7.91 -3.39
#